data_AF-A0A7X5IVW8-F1
#
_entry.id   AF-A0A7X5IVW8-F1
#
_cell.length_a   1.000
_cell.length_b   1.000
_cell.length_c   1.000
_cell.angle_alpha   90.00
_cell.angle_beta   90.00
_cell.angle_gamma   90.00
#
_symmetry.space_group_name_H-M   'P 1'
#
loop_
_entity.id
_entity.type
_entity.pdbx_description
1 polymer ?
#
loop_
_entity_poly.entity_id
_entity_poly.type
_entity_poly.pdbx_seq_one_letter_code
_entity_poly.pdbx_strand_id
1 'polypeptide(L)'
;MRQGKLYFFLFTAAVIGTSVWGPEALAGYKDRAILNETHLEEIEAAGEGFRYTLNSNEKLYVLSQCLSSQSLPESDQSAWTRNASANMDYQEITGTYAFVVNHKGPSGEEITDEEIYETCNRQLEALKGLGILPESVKEVEKASYNAVLYSAIDVLEPRNNVAVWKLSLSNSQKNANKENRLIDAYIDAETGKIYEFYVRTPLVWEKIAPDEMMEKWSSYMGISAPEAFESENPLLETTPCYKKYVFQGSGNSSTVATIGFYEGINELFLKISK
;
A
#
# COMPACT_ATOMS: atom_id res chain seq x y z
N MET A 1 -9.89 13.62 -87.47
CA MET A 1 -10.23 12.60 -86.44
C MET A 1 -9.04 12.12 -85.59
N ARG A 2 -7.91 12.85 -85.53
CA ARG A 2 -6.66 12.40 -84.86
C ARG A 2 -6.27 13.22 -83.61
N GLN A 3 -6.69 14.49 -83.54
CA GLN A 3 -6.40 15.41 -82.42
C GLN A 3 -7.20 15.06 -81.14
N GLY A 4 -8.51 14.78 -81.24
CA GLY A 4 -9.35 14.51 -80.06
C GLY A 4 -9.00 13.24 -79.28
N LYS A 5 -8.44 12.22 -79.94
CA LYS A 5 -7.95 11.01 -79.25
C LYS A 5 -6.68 11.28 -78.43
N LEU A 6 -5.80 12.19 -78.89
CA LEU A 6 -4.57 12.52 -78.18
C LEU A 6 -4.85 13.27 -76.87
N TYR A 7 -5.79 14.23 -76.89
CA TYR A 7 -6.23 14.93 -75.69
C TYR A 7 -6.89 14.00 -74.67
N PHE A 8 -7.68 13.03 -75.14
CA PHE A 8 -8.31 12.04 -74.26
C PHE A 8 -7.27 11.11 -73.60
N PHE A 9 -6.24 10.69 -74.33
CA PHE A 9 -5.16 9.89 -73.77
C PHE A 9 -4.30 10.68 -72.77
N LEU A 10 -3.99 11.94 -73.08
CA LEU A 10 -3.25 12.81 -72.15
C LEU A 10 -4.05 13.10 -70.86
N PHE A 11 -5.36 13.31 -70.98
CA PHE A 11 -6.22 13.51 -69.83
C PHE A 11 -6.33 12.25 -68.97
N THR A 12 -6.50 11.09 -69.60
CA THR A 12 -6.54 9.80 -68.89
C THR A 12 -5.21 9.51 -68.18
N ALA A 13 -4.08 9.77 -68.83
CA ALA A 13 -2.76 9.61 -68.22
C ALA A 13 -2.54 10.57 -67.04
N ALA A 14 -3.02 11.81 -67.14
CA ALA A 14 -2.95 12.77 -66.04
C ALA A 14 -3.79 12.34 -64.84
N VAL A 15 -5.01 11.84 -65.05
CA VAL A 15 -5.89 11.34 -63.97
C VAL A 15 -5.25 10.14 -63.26
N ILE A 16 -4.66 9.21 -64.00
CA ILE A 16 -3.96 8.06 -63.40
C ILE A 16 -2.74 8.53 -62.60
N GLY A 17 -1.96 9.47 -63.15
CA GLY A 17 -0.81 10.06 -62.44
C GLY A 17 -1.20 10.74 -61.13
N THR A 18 -2.30 11.50 -61.11
CA THR A 18 -2.80 12.14 -59.89
C THR A 18 -3.40 11.16 -58.88
N SER A 19 -3.98 10.05 -59.33
CA SER A 19 -4.54 9.02 -58.44
C SER A 19 -3.47 8.14 -57.80
N VAL A 20 -2.31 7.95 -58.46
CA VAL A 20 -1.19 7.18 -57.90
C VAL A 20 -0.33 8.05 -56.98
N TRP A 21 0.00 9.29 -57.35
CA TRP A 21 0.83 10.15 -56.50
C TRP A 21 0.08 11.01 -55.47
N GLY A 22 -1.24 11.18 -55.61
CA GLY A 22 -2.05 11.99 -54.70
C GLY A 22 -2.13 11.44 -53.27
N PRO A 23 -2.42 10.14 -53.07
CA PRO A 23 -2.57 9.57 -51.73
C PRO A 23 -1.26 9.58 -50.93
N GLU A 24 -0.12 9.31 -51.55
CA GLU A 24 1.19 9.26 -50.88
C GLU A 24 1.74 10.65 -50.53
N ALA A 25 1.48 11.66 -51.36
CA ALA A 25 1.81 13.05 -51.02
C ALA A 25 0.93 13.60 -49.88
N LEU A 26 -0.36 13.25 -49.86
CA LEU A 26 -1.29 13.64 -48.78
C LEU A 26 -0.99 12.91 -47.46
N ALA A 27 -0.59 11.64 -47.52
CA ALA A 27 -0.18 10.87 -46.34
C ALA A 27 1.11 11.43 -45.72
N GLY A 28 2.15 11.70 -46.52
CA GLY A 28 3.40 12.29 -46.02
C GLY A 28 3.26 13.71 -45.45
N TYR A 29 2.28 14.49 -45.94
CA TYR A 29 1.98 15.82 -45.42
C TYR A 29 1.20 15.76 -44.10
N LYS A 30 0.29 14.79 -43.93
CA LYS A 30 -0.41 14.54 -42.66
C LYS A 30 0.52 13.97 -41.58
N ASP A 31 1.46 13.11 -41.94
CA ASP A 31 2.41 12.53 -40.99
C ASP A 31 3.38 13.57 -40.40
N ARG A 32 3.75 14.61 -41.16
CA ARG A 32 4.59 15.69 -40.64
C ARG A 32 3.88 16.67 -39.70
N ALA A 33 2.56 16.76 -39.76
CA ALA A 33 1.78 17.63 -38.87
C ALA A 33 1.43 16.94 -37.53
N ILE A 34 1.37 15.61 -37.49
CA ILE A 34 0.90 14.87 -36.30
C ILE A 34 2.07 14.39 -35.41
N LEU A 35 3.28 14.27 -35.92
CA LEU A 35 4.42 13.68 -35.18
C LEU A 35 5.30 14.69 -34.41
N ASN A 36 4.92 15.98 -34.34
CA ASN A 36 5.66 16.99 -33.57
C ASN A 36 4.78 17.93 -32.74
N GLU A 37 3.47 17.71 -32.73
CA GLU A 37 2.56 18.37 -31.80
C GLU A 37 2.18 17.37 -30.71
N THR A 38 2.71 17.58 -29.51
CA THR A 38 2.06 17.07 -28.31
C THR A 38 0.67 17.67 -28.29
N HIS A 39 -0.33 16.90 -28.71
CA HIS A 39 -1.70 17.15 -28.29
C HIS A 39 -1.72 16.99 -26.77
N LEU A 40 -1.40 18.08 -26.05
CA LEU A 40 -2.01 18.33 -24.77
C LEU A 40 -3.50 18.46 -25.08
N GLU A 41 -4.20 17.34 -24.99
CA GLU A 41 -5.60 17.39 -24.64
C GLU A 41 -5.62 18.16 -23.32
N GLU A 42 -5.97 19.45 -23.37
CA GLU A 42 -6.51 20.13 -22.20
C GLU A 42 -7.69 19.26 -21.80
N ILE A 43 -7.43 18.37 -20.84
CA ILE A 43 -8.47 17.75 -20.04
C ILE A 43 -9.32 18.92 -19.61
N GLU A 44 -10.50 19.02 -20.21
CA GLU A 44 -11.60 19.87 -19.78
C GLU A 44 -11.50 19.90 -18.27
N ALA A 45 -11.14 21.05 -17.71
CA ALA A 45 -10.77 21.18 -16.31
C ALA A 45 -11.89 20.53 -15.50
N ALA A 46 -11.64 19.29 -15.07
CA ALA A 46 -12.60 18.48 -14.36
C ALA A 46 -12.90 19.30 -13.11
N GLY A 47 -14.12 19.83 -13.08
CA GLY A 47 -14.46 21.03 -12.31
C GLY A 47 -13.89 20.99 -10.92
N GLU A 48 -13.25 22.09 -10.51
CA GLU A 48 -12.76 22.42 -9.16
C GLU A 48 -12.90 21.27 -8.14
N GLY A 49 -12.14 20.20 -8.38
CA GLY A 49 -12.17 19.03 -7.53
C GLY A 49 -11.30 19.36 -6.33
N PHE A 50 -11.91 19.66 -5.19
CA PHE A 50 -11.17 19.71 -3.94
C PHE A 50 -10.35 18.42 -3.83
N ARG A 51 -9.01 18.55 -3.74
CA ARG A 51 -8.14 17.44 -3.42
C ARG A 51 -8.47 17.04 -1.99
N TYR A 52 -9.22 15.95 -1.85
CA TYR A 52 -9.54 15.39 -0.54
C TYR A 52 -8.27 14.71 0.00
N THR A 53 -7.71 15.24 1.08
CA THR A 53 -6.63 14.58 1.79
C THR A 53 -7.23 13.74 2.90
N LEU A 54 -7.00 12.44 2.85
CA LEU A 54 -7.46 11.51 3.89
C LEU A 54 -6.86 11.90 5.24
N ASN A 55 -7.72 12.01 6.26
CA ASN A 55 -7.25 12.19 7.63
C ASN A 55 -6.71 10.87 8.21
N SER A 56 -6.06 10.90 9.39
CA SER A 56 -5.43 9.71 9.98
C SER A 56 -6.42 8.56 10.24
N ASN A 57 -7.66 8.83 10.63
CA ASN A 57 -8.68 7.80 10.82
C ASN A 57 -9.11 7.16 9.50
N GLU A 58 -9.23 7.96 8.44
CA GLU A 58 -9.61 7.49 7.11
C GLU A 58 -8.51 6.67 6.46
N LYS A 59 -7.25 7.10 6.61
CA LYS A 59 -6.08 6.32 6.18
C LYS A 59 -6.06 4.95 6.88
N LEU A 60 -6.27 4.96 8.20
CA LEU A 60 -6.32 3.73 9.01
C LEU A 60 -7.46 2.80 8.57
N TYR A 61 -8.63 3.36 8.25
CA TYR A 61 -9.78 2.61 7.77
C TYR A 61 -9.55 1.98 6.39
N VAL A 62 -9.07 2.74 5.41
CA VAL A 62 -8.77 2.21 4.07
C VAL A 62 -7.74 1.08 4.17
N LEU A 63 -6.69 1.27 4.98
CA LEU A 63 -5.69 0.24 5.20
C LEU A 63 -6.28 -0.99 5.90
N SER A 64 -7.11 -0.83 6.93
CA SER A 64 -7.69 -1.98 7.65
C SER A 64 -8.61 -2.82 6.76
N GLN A 65 -9.36 -2.20 5.85
CA GLN A 65 -10.15 -2.92 4.84
C GLN A 65 -9.24 -3.69 3.88
N CYS A 66 -8.17 -3.05 3.40
CA CYS A 66 -7.20 -3.66 2.50
C CYS A 66 -6.48 -4.86 3.14
N LEU A 67 -6.05 -4.76 4.40
CA LEU A 67 -5.37 -5.83 5.12
C LEU A 67 -6.32 -6.97 5.49
N SER A 68 -7.57 -6.68 5.87
CA SER A 68 -8.58 -7.71 6.18
C SER A 68 -8.99 -8.52 4.96
N SER A 69 -8.93 -7.93 3.77
CA SER A 69 -9.24 -8.60 2.50
C SER A 69 -8.10 -9.50 2.01
N GLN A 70 -6.91 -9.37 2.58
CA GLN A 70 -5.76 -10.17 2.20
C GLN A 70 -5.79 -11.53 2.91
N SER A 71 -5.62 -12.59 2.13
CA SER A 71 -5.30 -13.93 2.65
C SER A 71 -3.80 -14.06 3.03
N LEU A 72 -3.10 -12.95 3.31
CA LEU A 72 -1.68 -12.97 3.63
C LEU A 72 -1.43 -13.52 5.05
N PRO A 73 -0.34 -14.27 5.27
CA PRO A 73 0.09 -14.65 6.61
C PRO A 73 0.30 -13.44 7.51
N GLU A 74 -0.26 -13.50 8.73
CA GLU A 74 -0.17 -12.45 9.75
C GLU A 74 1.20 -12.43 10.46
N SER A 75 1.98 -13.51 10.35
CA SER A 75 3.29 -13.74 10.96
C SER A 75 3.97 -14.96 10.32
N ASP A 76 5.27 -15.16 10.53
CA ASP A 76 5.96 -16.39 10.11
C ASP A 76 5.25 -17.65 10.66
N GLN A 77 4.75 -17.62 11.89
CA GLN A 77 4.07 -18.78 12.47
C GLN A 77 2.72 -19.07 11.80
N SER A 78 1.97 -18.03 11.43
CA SER A 78 0.73 -18.19 10.65
C SER A 78 1.01 -18.52 9.17
N ALA A 79 2.20 -18.18 8.65
CA ALA A 79 2.66 -18.64 7.35
C ALA A 79 2.94 -20.15 7.36
N TRP A 80 3.51 -20.67 8.46
CA TRP A 80 3.83 -22.09 8.61
C TRP A 80 2.61 -22.99 8.69
N THR A 81 1.50 -22.51 9.28
CA THR A 81 0.22 -23.26 9.27
C THR A 81 -0.50 -23.23 7.91
N ARG A 82 -0.12 -22.33 6.99
CA ARG A 82 -0.69 -22.24 5.62
C ARG A 82 0.24 -22.68 4.48
N ASN A 83 1.46 -23.14 4.77
CA ASN A 83 2.51 -23.51 3.79
C ASN A 83 2.20 -24.73 2.86
N ALA A 84 0.94 -25.11 2.67
CA ALA A 84 0.53 -26.11 1.67
C ALA A 84 0.19 -25.52 0.28
N SER A 85 0.16 -24.19 0.12
CA SER A 85 -0.23 -23.56 -1.15
C SER A 85 0.58 -22.30 -1.43
N ALA A 86 1.80 -22.47 -1.95
CA ALA A 86 2.63 -21.40 -2.47
C ALA A 86 2.36 -21.15 -3.97
N ASN A 87 2.35 -19.87 -4.35
CA ASN A 87 2.19 -19.24 -5.67
C ASN A 87 0.81 -18.67 -5.97
N MET A 88 0.57 -17.42 -5.58
CA MET A 88 -0.46 -16.58 -6.19
C MET A 88 0.03 -15.13 -6.31
N ASP A 89 0.84 -14.85 -7.34
CA ASP A 89 1.27 -13.49 -7.76
C ASP A 89 0.21 -12.76 -8.59
N TYR A 90 -1.06 -13.14 -8.47
CA TYR A 90 -2.18 -12.37 -9.01
C TYR A 90 -3.27 -12.33 -7.94
N GLN A 91 -3.31 -11.23 -7.19
CA GLN A 91 -4.44 -10.93 -6.33
C GLN A 91 -5.66 -10.71 -7.21
N GLU A 92 -6.67 -11.56 -7.02
CA GLU A 92 -8.02 -11.34 -7.50
C GLU A 92 -8.52 -9.99 -6.97
N ILE A 93 -8.69 -9.02 -7.87
CA ILE A 93 -9.33 -7.72 -7.63
C ILE A 93 -10.84 -7.97 -7.50
N THR A 94 -11.24 -8.75 -6.49
CA THR A 94 -12.64 -9.15 -6.28
C THR A 94 -13.22 -8.50 -5.01
N GLY A 95 -12.65 -7.35 -4.61
CA GLY A 95 -13.06 -6.59 -3.43
C GLY A 95 -13.18 -5.09 -3.71
N THR A 96 -13.99 -4.41 -2.91
CA THR A 96 -14.09 -2.93 -2.87
C THR A 96 -12.76 -2.27 -2.49
N TYR A 97 -11.85 -3.02 -1.87
CA TYR A 97 -10.54 -2.56 -1.42
C TYR A 97 -9.44 -3.44 -2.00
N ALA A 98 -8.29 -2.84 -2.34
CA ALA A 98 -7.14 -3.52 -2.92
C ALA A 98 -5.83 -3.04 -2.29
N PHE A 99 -4.89 -3.96 -2.07
CA PHE A 99 -3.55 -3.66 -1.57
C PHE A 99 -2.52 -4.11 -2.59
N VAL A 100 -1.99 -3.16 -3.36
CA VAL A 100 -1.22 -3.45 -4.57
C VAL A 100 0.22 -2.97 -4.42
N VAL A 101 1.20 -3.78 -4.84
CA VAL A 101 2.61 -3.36 -4.86
C VAL A 101 2.77 -2.15 -5.78
N ASN A 102 3.36 -1.08 -5.26
CA ASN A 102 3.63 0.12 -6.03
C ASN A 102 4.99 0.01 -6.73
N HIS A 103 4.98 -0.43 -8.00
CA HIS A 103 6.18 -0.54 -8.82
C HIS A 103 6.74 0.79 -9.32
N LYS A 104 5.98 1.89 -9.21
CA LYS A 104 6.46 3.21 -9.64
C LYS A 104 7.38 3.87 -8.62
N GLY A 105 7.48 3.29 -7.42
CA GLY A 105 8.22 3.86 -6.30
C GLY A 105 7.54 5.12 -5.72
N PRO A 106 8.18 5.76 -4.74
CA PRO A 106 7.72 7.00 -4.13
C PRO A 106 7.50 8.09 -5.18
N SER A 107 6.37 8.80 -5.08
CA SER A 107 6.00 9.86 -6.04
C SER A 107 6.70 11.22 -5.81
N GLY A 108 7.60 11.29 -4.82
CA GLY A 108 8.41 12.46 -4.48
C GLY A 108 8.03 13.14 -3.16
N GLU A 109 6.83 12.91 -2.65
CA GLU A 109 6.38 13.36 -1.31
C GLU A 109 6.51 12.27 -0.24
N GLU A 110 6.57 11.01 -0.67
CA GLU A 110 6.67 9.83 0.19
C GLU A 110 8.14 9.50 0.54
N ILE A 111 8.32 8.90 1.72
CA ILE A 111 9.57 8.33 2.22
C ILE A 111 10.14 7.36 1.18
N THR A 112 11.43 7.50 0.91
CA THR A 112 12.15 6.66 -0.07
C THR A 112 12.60 5.31 0.50
N ASP A 113 13.00 4.38 -0.38
CA ASP A 113 13.59 3.08 0.03
C ASP A 113 14.89 3.26 0.83
N GLU A 114 15.61 4.36 0.60
CA GLU A 114 16.81 4.70 1.36
C GLU A 114 16.47 5.20 2.77
N GLU A 115 15.41 5.99 2.90
CA GLU A 115 15.03 6.66 4.14
C GLU A 115 14.15 5.82 5.06
N ILE A 116 13.48 4.78 4.54
CA ILE A 116 12.51 3.99 5.30
C ILE A 116 13.10 3.30 6.52
N TYR A 117 14.35 2.84 6.45
CA TYR A 117 15.02 2.15 7.55
C TYR A 117 15.33 3.11 8.72
N GLU A 118 15.88 4.28 8.41
CA GLU A 118 16.15 5.33 9.41
C GLU A 118 14.84 5.88 9.99
N THR A 119 13.84 6.08 9.13
CA THR A 119 12.51 6.52 9.57
C THR A 119 11.86 5.50 10.48
N CYS A 120 11.94 4.21 10.16
CA CYS A 120 11.45 3.14 11.02
C CYS A 120 12.15 3.17 12.38
N ASN A 121 13.49 3.27 12.43
CA ASN A 121 14.22 3.32 13.69
C ASN A 121 13.81 4.53 14.56
N ARG A 122 13.66 5.70 13.95
CA ARG A 122 13.15 6.90 14.67
C ARG A 122 11.76 6.68 15.26
N GLN A 123 10.87 5.99 14.56
CA GLN A 123 9.55 5.66 15.09
C GLN A 123 9.58 4.54 16.13
N LEU A 124 10.47 3.55 15.99
CA LEU A 124 10.70 2.56 17.05
C LEU A 124 11.17 3.23 18.33
N GLU A 125 12.07 4.21 18.26
CA GLU A 125 12.49 5.02 19.40
C GLU A 125 11.32 5.84 20.00
N ALA A 126 10.44 6.40 19.16
CA ALA A 126 9.24 7.07 19.64
C ALA A 126 8.30 6.11 20.39
N LEU A 127 8.07 4.90 19.84
CA LEU A 127 7.25 3.87 20.49
C LEU A 127 7.89 3.35 21.79
N LYS A 128 9.22 3.26 21.86
CA LYS A 128 9.96 2.94 23.10
C LYS A 128 9.81 4.03 24.15
N GLY A 129 9.99 5.30 23.76
CA GLY A 129 9.81 6.45 24.65
C GLY A 129 8.40 6.59 25.21
N LEU A 130 7.38 6.10 24.49
CA LEU A 130 6.00 6.01 24.98
C LEU A 130 5.76 4.78 25.88
N GLY A 131 6.67 3.81 25.88
CA GLY A 131 6.52 2.52 26.56
C GLY A 131 5.56 1.57 25.85
N ILE A 132 5.31 1.76 24.55
CA ILE A 132 4.57 0.82 23.70
C ILE A 132 5.47 -0.37 23.36
N LEU A 133 6.75 -0.09 23.08
CA LEU A 133 7.78 -1.09 22.83
C LEU A 133 8.82 -1.08 23.96
N PRO A 134 9.43 -2.23 24.30
CA PRO A 134 10.51 -2.26 25.26
C PRO A 134 11.83 -1.79 24.65
N GLU A 135 12.67 -1.16 25.48
CA GLU A 135 14.01 -0.66 25.11
C GLU A 135 14.92 -1.72 24.49
N SER A 136 14.68 -3.00 24.83
CA SER A 136 15.46 -4.11 24.30
C SER A 136 15.29 -4.35 22.80
N VAL A 137 14.21 -3.83 22.18
CA VAL A 137 13.94 -3.99 20.75
C VAL A 137 15.06 -3.34 19.94
N LYS A 138 15.72 -4.15 19.12
CA LYS A 138 16.84 -3.76 18.27
C LYS A 138 16.37 -2.90 17.11
N GLU A 139 17.29 -2.07 16.64
CA GLU A 139 17.13 -1.30 15.41
C GLU A 139 17.08 -2.21 14.18
N VAL A 140 16.45 -1.67 13.14
CA VAL A 140 16.33 -2.23 11.81
C VAL A 140 17.54 -1.82 10.99
N GLU A 141 18.13 -2.77 10.28
CA GLU A 141 19.26 -2.57 9.38
C GLU A 141 18.90 -2.97 7.95
N LYS A 142 19.27 -2.16 6.95
CA LYS A 142 18.97 -2.43 5.52
C LYS A 142 19.42 -3.82 5.06
N ALA A 143 20.52 -4.34 5.59
CA ALA A 143 21.04 -5.67 5.26
C ALA A 143 20.18 -6.83 5.79
N SER A 144 19.34 -6.58 6.79
CA SER A 144 18.55 -7.61 7.48
C SER A 144 17.05 -7.56 7.14
N TYR A 145 16.59 -6.51 6.47
CA TYR A 145 15.17 -6.23 6.26
C TYR A 145 14.85 -5.88 4.80
N ASN A 146 13.71 -6.37 4.33
CA ASN A 146 13.15 -6.04 3.03
C ASN A 146 12.07 -4.98 3.20
N ALA A 147 12.13 -3.89 2.45
CA ALA A 147 11.08 -2.88 2.35
C ALA A 147 10.36 -3.02 1.01
N VAL A 148 9.03 -2.97 1.03
CA VAL A 148 8.20 -2.99 -0.19
C VAL A 148 7.12 -1.94 -0.05
N LEU A 149 7.01 -1.04 -1.03
CA LEU A 149 5.97 -0.01 -1.07
C LEU A 149 4.69 -0.57 -1.67
N TYR A 150 3.57 -0.34 -1.00
CA TYR A 150 2.23 -0.71 -1.41
C TYR A 150 1.32 0.51 -1.49
N SER A 151 0.26 0.38 -2.27
CA SER A 151 -0.88 1.30 -2.30
C SER A 151 -2.10 0.56 -1.80
N ALA A 152 -2.64 0.99 -0.66
CA ALA A 152 -3.98 0.61 -0.18
C ALA A 152 -5.00 1.51 -0.88
N ILE A 153 -5.94 0.92 -1.61
CA ILE A 153 -6.81 1.64 -2.54
C ILE A 153 -8.27 1.24 -2.26
N ASP A 154 -9.13 2.25 -2.09
CA ASP A 154 -10.57 2.07 -2.30
C ASP A 154 -10.85 2.04 -3.81
N VAL A 155 -11.29 0.90 -4.33
CA VAL A 155 -11.49 0.68 -5.77
C VAL A 155 -12.60 1.58 -6.33
N LEU A 156 -13.58 1.96 -5.51
CA LEU A 156 -14.66 2.86 -5.93
C LEU A 156 -14.16 4.31 -6.02
N GLU A 157 -13.16 4.66 -5.21
CA GLU A 157 -12.55 5.99 -5.18
C GLU A 157 -11.01 5.90 -5.26
N PRO A 158 -10.42 5.52 -6.41
CA PRO A 158 -8.98 5.24 -6.51
C PRO A 158 -8.05 6.41 -6.18
N ARG A 159 -8.61 7.63 -6.14
CA ARG A 159 -7.90 8.85 -5.73
C ARG A 159 -7.68 8.91 -4.21
N ASN A 160 -8.45 8.15 -3.44
CA ASN A 160 -8.32 7.99 -2.00
C ASN A 160 -7.47 6.74 -1.72
N ASN A 161 -6.17 6.84 -2.00
CA ASN A 161 -5.21 5.80 -1.71
C ASN A 161 -4.30 6.17 -0.54
N VAL A 162 -3.77 5.15 0.13
CA VAL A 162 -2.77 5.29 1.19
C VAL A 162 -1.50 4.57 0.75
N ALA A 163 -0.41 5.31 0.64
CA ALA A 163 0.90 4.73 0.39
C ALA A 163 1.46 4.15 1.70
N VAL A 164 1.82 2.86 1.68
CA VAL A 164 2.22 2.10 2.86
C VAL A 164 3.47 1.29 2.57
N TRP A 165 4.52 1.50 3.35
CA TRP A 165 5.69 0.65 3.37
C TRP A 165 5.43 -0.58 4.23
N LYS A 166 5.63 -1.76 3.66
CA LYS A 166 5.75 -3.01 4.41
C LYS A 166 7.23 -3.30 4.63
N LEU A 167 7.65 -3.34 5.89
CA LEU A 167 9.01 -3.66 6.29
C LEU A 167 9.03 -5.01 6.99
N SER A 168 9.76 -5.97 6.43
CA SER A 168 9.79 -7.36 6.88
C SER A 168 11.21 -7.85 7.11
N LEU A 169 11.43 -8.60 8.19
CA LEU A 169 12.72 -9.25 8.44
C LEU A 169 13.01 -10.25 7.31
N SER A 170 14.18 -10.15 6.69
CA SER A 170 14.51 -10.91 5.47
C SER A 170 14.63 -12.41 5.74
N ASN A 171 13.97 -13.22 4.92
CA ASN A 171 14.03 -14.69 4.94
C ASN A 171 15.42 -15.26 4.61
N SER A 172 16.33 -14.46 4.04
CA SER A 172 17.73 -14.85 3.83
C SER A 172 18.45 -15.15 5.16
N GLN A 173 17.92 -14.63 6.26
CA GLN A 173 18.39 -14.80 7.62
C GLN A 173 17.61 -15.91 8.35
N LYS A 174 17.31 -17.04 7.68
CA LYS A 174 16.60 -18.21 8.27
C LYS A 174 17.23 -18.77 9.55
N ASN A 175 18.51 -18.44 9.81
CA ASN A 175 19.25 -18.80 11.03
C ASN A 175 19.62 -17.60 11.93
N ALA A 176 19.13 -16.39 11.64
CA ALA A 176 19.43 -15.25 12.48
C ALA A 176 18.61 -15.27 13.76
N ASN A 177 19.24 -14.84 14.84
CA ASN A 177 18.58 -14.60 16.10
C ASN A 177 17.51 -13.49 15.93
N LYS A 178 16.23 -13.91 15.97
CA LYS A 178 15.04 -13.05 15.89
C LYS A 178 14.68 -12.41 17.24
N GLU A 179 15.39 -12.71 18.32
CA GLU A 179 15.14 -12.12 19.64
C GLU A 179 15.27 -10.61 19.60
N ASN A 180 14.27 -9.96 20.19
CA ASN A 180 14.20 -8.52 20.36
C ASN A 180 14.26 -7.78 19.02
N ARG A 181 13.61 -8.30 17.98
CA ARG A 181 13.61 -7.70 16.64
C ARG A 181 12.18 -7.47 16.16
N LEU A 182 12.02 -6.40 15.40
CA LEU A 182 10.86 -6.20 14.55
C LEU A 182 10.80 -7.35 13.52
N ILE A 183 9.65 -7.97 13.36
CA ILE A 183 9.39 -9.05 12.41
C ILE A 183 8.75 -8.47 11.16
N ASP A 184 7.63 -7.77 11.35
CA ASP A 184 6.89 -7.09 10.29
C ASP A 184 6.37 -5.74 10.81
N ALA A 185 6.31 -4.74 9.94
CA ALA A 185 5.61 -3.48 10.18
C ALA A 185 4.96 -2.93 8.92
N TYR A 186 3.81 -2.30 9.08
CA TYR A 186 3.15 -1.47 8.06
C TYR A 186 3.28 -0.01 8.46
N ILE A 187 3.88 0.78 7.58
CA ILE A 187 4.37 2.12 7.87
C ILE A 187 3.76 3.11 6.88
N ASP A 188 3.18 4.19 7.38
CA ASP A 188 2.69 5.29 6.54
C ASP A 188 3.82 5.90 5.72
N ALA A 189 3.69 5.94 4.40
CA ALA A 189 4.78 6.40 3.54
C ALA A 189 4.97 7.92 3.57
N GLU A 190 4.05 8.71 4.11
CA GLU A 190 4.22 10.17 4.22
C GLU A 190 4.82 10.58 5.57
N THR A 191 4.28 10.03 6.65
CA THR A 191 4.59 10.44 8.03
C THR A 191 5.58 9.50 8.71
N GLY A 192 5.73 8.28 8.20
CA GLY A 192 6.51 7.21 8.81
C GLY A 192 5.80 6.53 9.97
N LYS A 193 4.59 6.94 10.37
CA LYS A 193 3.91 6.33 11.51
C LYS A 193 3.67 4.83 11.28
N ILE A 194 3.84 4.05 12.34
CA ILE A 194 3.69 2.59 12.30
C ILE A 194 2.22 2.24 12.60
N TYR A 195 1.50 1.78 11.57
CA TYR A 195 0.11 1.34 11.65
C TYR A 195 -0.03 -0.01 12.34
N GLU A 196 0.86 -0.95 12.01
CA GLU A 196 0.88 -2.29 12.58
C GLU A 196 2.32 -2.73 12.78
N PHE A 197 2.54 -3.59 13.78
CA PHE A 197 3.83 -4.24 13.98
C PHE A 197 3.69 -5.62 14.61
N TYR A 198 4.69 -6.45 14.35
CA TYR A 198 4.96 -7.71 15.03
C TYR A 198 6.41 -7.66 15.51
N VAL A 199 6.64 -7.86 16.81
CA VAL A 199 7.97 -7.70 17.41
C VAL A 199 8.23 -8.81 18.40
N ARG A 200 9.37 -9.49 18.27
CA ARG A 200 9.82 -10.41 19.32
C ARG A 200 10.42 -9.63 20.46
N THR A 201 10.09 -10.00 21.68
CA THR A 201 10.38 -9.21 22.88
C THR A 201 10.56 -10.12 24.09
N PRO A 202 11.33 -9.73 25.14
CA PRO A 202 11.45 -10.53 26.34
C PRO A 202 10.26 -10.30 27.31
N LEU A 203 9.27 -9.50 26.92
CA LEU A 203 8.06 -9.28 27.70
C LEU A 203 7.24 -10.57 27.83
N VAL A 204 6.34 -10.57 28.81
CA VAL A 204 5.32 -11.60 29.02
C VAL A 204 3.96 -10.91 29.11
N TRP A 205 2.90 -11.59 28.72
CA TRP A 205 1.56 -11.01 28.62
C TRP A 205 1.10 -10.33 29.91
N GLU A 206 1.38 -10.91 31.07
CA GLU A 206 0.97 -10.38 32.38
C GLU A 206 1.61 -9.03 32.72
N LYS A 207 2.70 -8.66 32.04
CA LYS A 207 3.38 -7.37 32.20
C LYS A 207 2.98 -6.35 31.13
N ILE A 208 2.23 -6.78 30.12
CA ILE A 208 1.70 -5.90 29.09
C ILE A 208 0.41 -5.31 29.65
N ALA A 209 0.26 -3.99 29.57
CA ALA A 209 -0.97 -3.28 29.88
C ALA A 209 -1.63 -2.85 28.55
N PRO A 210 -2.51 -3.66 27.95
CA PRO A 210 -3.01 -3.40 26.60
C PRO A 210 -3.81 -2.10 26.50
N ASP A 211 -4.55 -1.73 27.55
CA ASP A 211 -5.38 -0.52 27.56
C ASP A 211 -4.51 0.74 27.46
N GLU A 212 -3.51 0.85 28.35
CA GLU A 212 -2.55 1.96 28.32
C GLU A 212 -1.76 2.00 27.01
N MET A 213 -1.35 0.84 26.50
CA MET A 213 -0.64 0.75 25.23
C MET A 213 -1.49 1.24 24.06
N MET A 214 -2.78 0.90 24.04
CA MET A 214 -3.69 1.35 22.98
C MET A 214 -3.95 2.85 23.05
N GLU A 215 -4.13 3.42 24.24
CA GLU A 215 -4.28 4.87 24.42
C GLU A 215 -3.04 5.65 23.98
N LYS A 216 -1.85 5.12 24.29
CA LYS A 216 -0.58 5.71 23.84
C LYS A 216 -0.42 5.60 22.33
N TRP A 217 -0.78 4.46 21.76
CA TRP A 217 -0.72 4.25 20.31
C TRP A 217 -1.72 5.13 19.57
N SER A 218 -2.95 5.30 20.06
CA SER A 218 -3.94 6.21 19.45
C SER A 218 -3.45 7.67 19.48
N SER A 219 -2.85 8.07 20.60
CA SER A 219 -2.22 9.40 20.74
C SER A 219 -1.05 9.58 19.76
N TYR A 220 -0.19 8.56 19.62
CA TYR A 220 0.89 8.53 18.63
C TYR A 220 0.36 8.65 17.20
N MET A 221 -0.73 7.94 16.88
CA MET A 221 -1.38 8.00 15.58
C MET A 221 -2.11 9.32 15.33
N GLY A 222 -2.45 10.07 16.38
CA GLY A 222 -3.24 11.30 16.28
C GLY A 222 -4.70 11.04 15.96
N ILE A 223 -5.23 9.90 16.42
CA ILE A 223 -6.60 9.44 16.19
C ILE A 223 -7.45 9.56 17.46
N SER A 224 -8.75 9.29 17.32
CA SER A 224 -9.71 9.30 18.42
C SER A 224 -9.33 8.29 19.51
N ALA A 225 -9.84 8.49 20.73
CA ALA A 225 -9.64 7.54 21.81
C ALA A 225 -10.28 6.18 21.48
N PRO A 226 -9.63 5.05 21.83
CA PRO A 226 -10.16 3.72 21.60
C PRO A 226 -11.38 3.46 22.49
N GLU A 227 -12.36 2.72 21.95
CA GLU A 227 -13.41 2.08 22.76
C GLU A 227 -13.09 0.60 22.92
N ALA A 228 -13.20 0.06 24.14
CA ALA A 228 -12.99 -1.37 24.37
C ALA A 228 -14.01 -2.19 23.58
N PHE A 229 -13.54 -3.20 22.85
CA PHE A 229 -14.37 -4.06 22.04
C PHE A 229 -14.30 -5.51 22.53
N GLU A 230 -15.40 -5.98 23.10
CA GLU A 230 -15.57 -7.38 23.47
C GLU A 230 -16.01 -8.16 22.22
N SER A 231 -15.13 -9.00 21.71
CA SER A 231 -15.48 -9.86 20.58
C SER A 231 -16.28 -11.07 21.08
N GLU A 232 -17.43 -11.33 20.46
CA GLU A 232 -18.25 -12.52 20.78
C GLU A 232 -17.59 -13.84 20.32
N ASN A 233 -16.58 -13.80 19.45
CA ASN A 233 -15.92 -14.99 18.91
C ASN A 233 -14.46 -15.11 19.38
N PRO A 234 -14.16 -15.99 20.35
CA PRO A 234 -12.82 -16.16 20.90
C PRO A 234 -11.81 -16.78 19.92
N LEU A 235 -12.27 -17.34 18.78
CA LEU A 235 -11.43 -18.01 17.78
C LEU A 235 -10.95 -17.09 16.65
N LEU A 236 -11.23 -15.78 16.72
CA LEU A 236 -10.77 -14.83 15.71
C LEU A 236 -9.26 -14.63 15.71
N GLU A 237 -8.62 -14.88 16.86
CA GLU A 237 -7.17 -14.77 17.01
C GLU A 237 -6.56 -16.15 17.27
N THR A 238 -5.34 -16.34 16.78
CA THR A 238 -4.61 -17.61 16.98
C THR A 238 -3.93 -17.71 18.36
N THR A 239 -4.05 -16.65 19.17
CA THR A 239 -3.59 -16.60 20.57
C THR A 239 -4.76 -16.31 21.51
N PRO A 240 -4.77 -16.86 22.74
CA PRO A 240 -5.71 -16.44 23.78
C PRO A 240 -5.31 -15.10 24.44
N CYS A 241 -4.07 -14.62 24.24
CA CYS A 241 -3.54 -13.40 24.85
C CYS A 241 -3.74 -12.21 23.92
N TYR A 242 -4.95 -11.64 23.88
CA TYR A 242 -5.22 -10.43 23.11
C TYR A 242 -6.32 -9.58 23.73
N LYS A 243 -6.39 -8.31 23.29
CA LYS A 243 -7.48 -7.39 23.57
C LYS A 243 -7.76 -6.52 22.34
N LYS A 244 -9.04 -6.29 22.05
CA LYS A 244 -9.51 -5.55 20.88
C LYS A 244 -10.12 -4.21 21.27
N TYR A 245 -10.00 -3.27 20.34
CA TYR A 245 -10.47 -1.89 20.50
C TYR A 245 -11.06 -1.41 19.19
N VAL A 246 -12.08 -0.57 19.25
CA VAL A 246 -12.72 0.03 18.08
C VAL A 246 -12.41 1.51 18.05
N PHE A 247 -12.03 1.97 16.86
CA PHE A 247 -11.92 3.38 16.49
C PHE A 247 -13.05 3.73 15.54
N GLN A 248 -13.87 4.70 15.94
CA GLN A 248 -14.92 5.23 15.08
C GLN A 248 -14.30 6.24 14.10
N GLY A 249 -14.54 6.02 12.80
CA GLY A 249 -14.18 6.92 11.72
C GLY A 249 -15.36 7.80 11.28
N SER A 250 -15.22 8.42 10.11
CA SER A 250 -16.27 9.25 9.50
C SER A 250 -17.45 8.37 9.01
N GLY A 251 -18.64 8.52 9.60
CA GLY A 251 -19.85 7.77 9.20
C GLY A 251 -19.92 6.38 9.84
N ASN A 252 -20.24 5.34 9.05
CA ASN A 252 -20.31 3.94 9.53
C ASN A 252 -18.96 3.20 9.41
N SER A 253 -17.87 3.89 9.12
CA SER A 253 -16.53 3.31 9.06
C SER A 253 -16.00 3.09 10.48
N SER A 254 -15.66 1.86 10.83
CA SER A 254 -14.93 1.55 12.06
C SER A 254 -13.71 0.72 11.74
N THR A 255 -12.68 0.89 12.56
CA THR A 255 -11.46 0.09 12.50
C THR A 255 -11.25 -0.57 13.85
N VAL A 256 -11.04 -1.87 13.83
CA VAL A 256 -10.65 -2.62 15.02
C VAL A 256 -9.13 -2.64 15.10
N ALA A 257 -8.56 -2.31 16.26
CA ALA A 257 -7.16 -2.58 16.55
C ALA A 257 -7.04 -3.65 17.63
N THR A 258 -6.09 -4.56 17.46
CA THR A 258 -5.85 -5.68 18.37
C THR A 258 -4.43 -5.60 18.88
N ILE A 259 -4.26 -5.53 20.20
CA ILE A 259 -2.99 -5.81 20.85
C ILE A 259 -3.02 -7.26 21.29
N GLY A 260 -2.01 -8.03 20.93
CA GLY A 260 -1.90 -9.40 21.37
C GLY A 260 -0.48 -9.88 21.49
N PHE A 261 -0.35 -11.10 22.01
CA PHE A 261 0.94 -11.69 22.31
C PHE A 261 0.93 -13.19 22.00
N TYR A 262 1.94 -13.66 21.27
CA TYR A 262 2.19 -15.08 21.01
C TYR A 262 3.23 -15.60 21.99
N GLU A 263 2.79 -16.28 23.05
CA GLU A 263 3.68 -16.79 24.11
C GLU A 263 4.72 -17.79 23.59
N GLY A 264 4.35 -18.64 22.62
CA GLY A 264 5.25 -19.68 22.09
C GLY A 264 6.49 -19.14 21.38
N ILE A 265 6.47 -17.89 20.94
CA ILE A 265 7.57 -17.24 20.20
C ILE A 265 7.96 -15.87 20.78
N ASN A 266 7.35 -15.49 21.91
CA ASN A 266 7.47 -14.19 22.57
C ASN A 266 7.29 -13.00 21.63
N GLU A 267 6.20 -12.99 20.87
CA GLU A 267 5.92 -11.96 19.87
C GLU A 267 4.73 -11.10 20.30
N LEU A 268 5.00 -9.82 20.57
CA LEU A 268 3.99 -8.80 20.76
C LEU A 268 3.55 -8.29 19.39
N PHE A 269 2.25 -8.09 19.20
CA PHE A 269 1.73 -7.48 17.98
C PHE A 269 0.67 -6.42 18.27
N LEU A 270 0.62 -5.45 17.35
CA LEU A 270 -0.49 -4.54 17.17
C LEU A 270 -0.92 -4.65 15.71
N LYS A 271 -2.16 -5.06 15.48
CA LYS A 271 -2.75 -5.18 14.14
C LYS A 271 -4.08 -4.44 14.03
N ILE A 272 -4.43 -4.01 12.82
CA ILE A 272 -5.69 -3.35 12.49
C ILE A 272 -6.51 -4.24 11.56
N SER A 273 -7.82 -4.26 11.77
CA SER A 273 -8.76 -5.00 10.95
C SER A 273 -10.04 -4.19 10.78
N LYS A 274 -10.92 -4.70 9.92
CA LYS A 274 -12.33 -4.34 9.95
C LYS A 274 -12.98 -4.81 11.24
#